data_AF-A0A521RDV0-F1
#
_entry.id   AF-A0A521RDV0-F1
#
_cell.length_a   1.000
_cell.length_b   1.000
_cell.length_c   1.000
_cell.angle_alpha   90.00
_cell.angle_beta   90.00
_cell.angle_gamma   90.00
#
_symmetry.space_group_name_H-M   'P 1'
#
loop_
_entity.id
_entity.type
_entity.pdbx_description
1 polymer ?
#
loop_
_entity_poly.entity_id
_entity_poly.type
_entity_poly.pdbx_seq_one_letter_code
_entity_poly.pdbx_strand_id
1 'polypeptide(L)'
;MDDREIELFIKDFLKEIREDNAAIFAGAGLSASAGFVNWRELLRPIADELRLDVDKESDLVAVAQYHCNENAGNRHRLNQAIIDQLSVGVAPTENHRILARLPISTYWTTNYDQLIESALKAAGKIPDVKYTTEQLATTRARRDAIVYKMHGDVEHPHDAVLIKDDYEKYHVKRGAFINALAGDLVSKTFLFIGFSFTDPNLEYVLSRVRVTFRENQRRHYCIFKKRIKQDGESDAEFENAQIKQRLAIEDLKRFNIKTLLIDDYAQITDVLARIERQYRQRTIFISGSAEEYGAWTKSATEEFLRDLSRALVQQGYRVATGVGLGVGDAVITGAIEEVYRARTGHIEDSLVMRPFPRANPDETVRQRLWEDYRQDLISAAGICLVVLGNKRVDGQIVSAGGVRREYEIARQHGLNVVPLGATGYMANEIWSEMSSTFETHYPNAKADLREQFSRLGDAVEKPAELISRTLEFIGLISKE
;
A
#
# COMPACT_ATOMS: atom_id res chain seq x y z
N MET A 1 15.18 16.72 -7.39
CA MET A 1 13.77 16.36 -7.15
C MET A 1 13.21 17.36 -6.16
N ASP A 2 12.02 17.93 -6.37
CA ASP A 2 11.37 18.65 -5.26
C ASP A 2 10.71 17.60 -4.37
N ASP A 3 11.53 16.96 -3.53
CA ASP A 3 11.15 15.90 -2.59
C ASP A 3 9.88 16.27 -1.81
N ARG A 4 9.71 17.57 -1.56
CA ARG A 4 8.53 18.19 -0.96
C ARG A 4 7.22 17.86 -1.67
N GLU A 5 7.17 17.79 -3.00
CA GLU A 5 5.92 17.49 -3.71
C GLU A 5 5.49 16.05 -3.49
N ILE A 6 6.45 15.11 -3.46
CA ILE A 6 6.21 13.71 -3.17
C ILE A 6 5.78 13.56 -1.70
N GLU A 7 6.42 14.26 -0.76
CA GLU A 7 5.99 14.26 0.65
C GLU A 7 4.53 14.70 0.82
N LEU A 8 4.16 15.81 0.18
CA LEU A 8 2.79 16.32 0.23
C LEU A 8 1.81 15.33 -0.38
N PHE A 9 2.16 14.71 -1.50
CA PHE A 9 1.36 13.65 -2.10
C PHE A 9 1.19 12.46 -1.16
N ILE A 10 2.27 11.92 -0.58
CA ILE A 10 2.21 10.77 0.31
C ILE A 10 1.29 11.09 1.49
N LYS A 11 1.43 12.27 2.10
CA LYS A 11 0.57 12.71 3.20
C LYS A 11 -0.92 12.78 2.80
N ASP A 12 -1.22 13.40 1.67
CA ASP A 12 -2.59 13.55 1.18
C ASP A 12 -3.20 12.18 0.82
N PHE A 13 -2.46 11.35 0.07
CA PHE A 13 -2.94 10.06 -0.41
C PHE A 13 -3.09 9.05 0.73
N LEU A 14 -2.23 9.10 1.76
CA LEU A 14 -2.38 8.31 2.98
C LEU A 14 -3.69 8.61 3.70
N LYS A 15 -4.13 9.87 3.73
CA LYS A 15 -5.43 10.23 4.30
C LYS A 15 -6.55 9.53 3.52
N GLU A 16 -6.51 9.58 2.20
CA GLU A 16 -7.52 8.96 1.34
C GLU A 16 -7.52 7.42 1.45
N ILE A 17 -6.35 6.79 1.62
CA ILE A 17 -6.23 5.34 1.90
C ILE A 17 -6.88 5.00 3.24
N ARG A 18 -6.66 5.81 4.28
CA ARG A 18 -7.20 5.57 5.63
C ARG A 18 -8.72 5.75 5.71
N GLU A 19 -9.29 6.52 4.81
CA GLU A 19 -10.74 6.78 4.73
C GLU A 19 -11.44 5.89 3.68
N ASP A 20 -10.77 4.84 3.19
CA ASP A 20 -11.28 3.91 2.15
C ASP A 20 -11.71 4.61 0.83
N ASN A 21 -11.13 5.78 0.56
CA ASN A 21 -11.44 6.65 -0.57
C ASN A 21 -10.37 6.64 -1.65
N ALA A 22 -9.30 5.84 -1.51
CA ALA A 22 -8.27 5.70 -2.52
C ALA A 22 -8.63 4.66 -3.61
N ALA A 23 -8.26 4.95 -4.85
CA ALA A 23 -8.33 4.04 -5.98
C ALA A 23 -7.03 4.08 -6.81
N ILE A 24 -6.69 2.96 -7.46
CA ILE A 24 -5.57 2.88 -8.38
C ILE A 24 -6.08 2.78 -9.81
N PHE A 25 -5.47 3.53 -10.72
CA PHE A 25 -5.59 3.28 -12.15
C PHE A 25 -4.23 2.81 -12.68
N ALA A 26 -4.14 1.55 -13.07
CA ALA A 26 -2.93 0.93 -13.60
C ALA A 26 -2.95 0.90 -15.14
N GLY A 27 -1.87 1.36 -15.76
CA GLY A 27 -1.60 1.14 -17.18
C GLY A 27 -0.53 0.10 -17.43
N ALA A 28 -0.20 -0.13 -18.70
CA ALA A 28 0.76 -1.15 -19.12
C ALA A 28 2.16 -0.95 -18.51
N GLY A 29 2.52 0.29 -18.17
CA GLY A 29 3.80 0.60 -17.53
C GLY A 29 3.97 -0.01 -16.13
N LEU A 30 2.88 -0.32 -15.41
CA LEU A 30 2.96 -1.02 -14.11
C LEU A 30 3.38 -2.49 -14.29
N SER A 31 2.95 -3.11 -15.39
CA SER A 31 3.21 -4.50 -15.75
C SER A 31 4.54 -4.68 -16.50
N ALA A 32 5.13 -3.59 -17.02
CA ALA A 32 6.32 -3.65 -17.87
C ALA A 32 7.55 -4.31 -17.20
N SER A 33 7.82 -3.99 -15.93
CA SER A 33 8.94 -4.59 -15.19
C SER A 33 8.72 -6.05 -14.81
N ALA A 34 7.49 -6.55 -14.95
CA ALA A 34 7.17 -7.97 -14.81
C ALA A 34 7.62 -8.77 -16.06
N GLY A 35 7.96 -8.09 -17.16
CA GLY A 35 8.29 -8.70 -18.44
C GLY A 35 7.12 -8.67 -19.43
N PHE A 36 6.01 -8.00 -19.09
CA PHE A 36 4.96 -7.76 -20.07
C PHE A 36 5.36 -6.66 -21.04
N VAL A 37 5.06 -6.92 -22.31
CA VAL A 37 5.25 -5.98 -23.40
C VAL A 37 4.32 -4.78 -23.26
N ASN A 38 4.76 -3.62 -23.73
CA ASN A 38 3.86 -2.49 -23.92
C ASN A 38 3.01 -2.69 -25.20
N TRP A 39 2.03 -1.82 -25.42
CA TRP A 39 1.13 -1.91 -26.59
C TRP A 39 1.86 -1.93 -27.94
N ARG A 40 2.97 -1.19 -28.07
CA ARG A 40 3.78 -1.14 -29.29
C ARG A 40 4.46 -2.49 -29.56
N GLU A 41 5.07 -3.06 -28.53
CA GLU A 41 5.72 -4.37 -28.61
C GLU A 41 4.70 -5.50 -28.87
N LEU A 42 3.50 -5.41 -28.29
CA LEU A 42 2.41 -6.36 -28.56
C LEU A 42 2.03 -6.40 -30.04
N LEU A 43 1.98 -5.23 -30.70
CA LEU A 43 1.62 -5.11 -32.11
C LEU A 43 2.80 -5.25 -33.07
N ARG A 44 4.04 -5.36 -32.61
CA ARG A 44 5.21 -5.49 -33.49
C ARG A 44 5.09 -6.65 -34.48
N PRO A 45 4.74 -7.88 -34.07
CA PRO A 45 4.57 -9.00 -35.02
C PRO A 45 3.43 -8.77 -36.03
N ILE A 46 2.42 -7.99 -35.64
CA ILE A 46 1.25 -7.67 -36.46
C ILE A 46 1.59 -6.59 -37.50
N ALA A 47 2.37 -5.59 -37.09
CA ALA A 47 2.90 -4.58 -38.00
C ALA A 47 3.86 -5.19 -39.03
N ASP A 48 4.69 -6.14 -38.61
CA ASP A 48 5.60 -6.87 -39.51
C ASP A 48 4.84 -7.62 -40.61
N GLU A 49 3.72 -8.27 -40.28
CA GLU A 49 2.82 -8.91 -41.26
C GLU A 49 2.25 -7.91 -42.28
N LEU A 50 1.99 -6.67 -41.83
CA LEU A 50 1.54 -5.55 -42.68
C LEU A 50 2.69 -4.82 -43.41
N ARG A 51 3.95 -5.20 -43.16
CA ARG A 51 5.16 -4.51 -43.66
C ARG A 51 5.23 -3.04 -43.20
N LEU A 52 4.70 -2.76 -42.01
CA LEU A 52 4.77 -1.47 -41.35
C LEU A 52 5.85 -1.49 -40.28
N ASP A 53 6.57 -0.38 -40.13
CA ASP A 53 7.52 -0.19 -39.05
C ASP A 53 6.79 0.37 -37.83
N VAL A 54 6.47 -0.50 -36.88
CA VAL A 54 5.68 -0.14 -35.69
C VAL A 54 6.27 1.03 -34.92
N ASP A 55 7.59 1.26 -34.95
CA ASP A 55 8.24 2.32 -34.20
C ASP A 55 8.02 3.71 -34.84
N LYS A 56 7.65 3.74 -36.12
CA LYS A 56 7.26 4.96 -36.85
C LYS A 56 5.77 5.28 -36.74
N GLU A 57 4.96 4.31 -36.30
CA GLU A 57 3.51 4.47 -36.21
C GLU A 57 3.09 5.20 -34.94
N SER A 58 2.20 6.19 -35.13
CA SER A 58 1.62 6.98 -34.03
C SER A 58 0.27 6.46 -33.56
N ASP A 59 -0.52 5.87 -34.47
CA ASP A 59 -1.84 5.28 -34.17
C ASP A 59 -1.77 3.75 -34.26
N LEU A 60 -1.40 3.14 -33.14
CA LEU A 60 -1.31 1.70 -33.00
C LEU A 60 -2.69 1.00 -33.08
N VAL A 61 -3.78 1.71 -32.74
CA VAL A 61 -5.14 1.19 -32.87
C VAL A 61 -5.53 1.03 -34.34
N ALA A 62 -5.12 1.98 -35.20
CA ALA A 62 -5.29 1.88 -36.64
C ALA A 62 -4.48 0.72 -37.24
N VAL A 63 -3.24 0.49 -36.79
CA VAL A 63 -2.42 -0.66 -37.23
C VAL A 63 -3.14 -1.98 -36.95
N ALA A 64 -3.69 -2.14 -35.75
CA ALA A 64 -4.46 -3.33 -35.40
C ALA A 64 -5.73 -3.47 -36.28
N GLN A 65 -6.41 -2.37 -36.61
CA GLN A 65 -7.56 -2.38 -37.50
C GLN A 65 -7.18 -2.77 -38.95
N TYR A 66 -6.06 -2.26 -39.47
CA TYR A 66 -5.58 -2.62 -40.80
C TYR A 66 -5.30 -4.12 -40.91
N HIS A 67 -4.71 -4.71 -39.86
CA HIS A 67 -4.50 -6.15 -39.80
C HIS A 67 -5.80 -6.94 -39.89
N CYS A 68 -6.84 -6.53 -39.15
CA CYS A 68 -8.16 -7.16 -39.26
C CYS A 68 -8.75 -7.01 -40.66
N ASN A 69 -8.63 -5.84 -41.28
CA ASN A 69 -9.19 -5.58 -42.60
C ASN A 69 -8.51 -6.44 -43.68
N GLU A 70 -7.19 -6.54 -43.67
CA GLU A 70 -6.41 -7.40 -44.59
C GLU A 70 -6.77 -8.89 -44.42
N ASN A 71 -7.20 -9.29 -43.22
CA ASN A 71 -7.61 -10.65 -42.90
C ASN A 71 -9.13 -10.87 -42.93
N ALA A 72 -9.87 -10.12 -43.76
CA ALA A 72 -11.31 -10.24 -43.95
C ALA A 72 -12.13 -10.14 -42.65
N GLY A 73 -11.69 -9.30 -41.72
CA GLY A 73 -12.30 -9.08 -40.40
C GLY A 73 -11.87 -10.09 -39.33
N ASN A 74 -10.94 -11.01 -39.63
CA ASN A 74 -10.47 -12.01 -38.67
C ASN A 74 -9.49 -11.41 -37.65
N ARG A 75 -9.78 -11.63 -36.36
CA ARG A 75 -8.98 -11.16 -35.21
C ARG A 75 -8.08 -12.23 -34.60
N HIS A 76 -8.04 -13.43 -35.17
CA HIS A 76 -7.36 -14.58 -34.59
C HIS A 76 -5.91 -14.27 -34.19
N ARG A 77 -5.15 -13.58 -35.03
CA ARG A 77 -3.75 -13.25 -34.75
C ARG A 77 -3.57 -12.25 -33.60
N LEU A 78 -4.42 -11.23 -33.52
CA LEU A 78 -4.46 -10.27 -32.40
C LEU A 78 -4.80 -10.97 -31.08
N ASN A 79 -5.82 -11.81 -31.11
CA ASN A 79 -6.22 -12.59 -29.95
C ASN A 79 -5.10 -13.54 -29.50
N GLN A 80 -4.42 -14.19 -30.46
CA GLN A 80 -3.30 -15.07 -30.17
C GLN A 80 -2.10 -14.30 -29.62
N ALA A 81 -1.81 -13.09 -30.14
CA ALA A 81 -0.74 -12.25 -29.61
C ALA A 81 -0.96 -11.87 -28.14
N ILE A 82 -2.21 -11.58 -27.74
CA ILE A 82 -2.58 -11.38 -26.33
C ILE A 82 -2.30 -12.63 -25.51
N ILE A 83 -2.76 -13.79 -25.98
CA ILE A 83 -2.54 -15.05 -25.26
C ILE A 83 -1.03 -15.30 -25.09
N ASP A 84 -0.28 -15.27 -26.19
CA ASP A 84 1.13 -15.66 -26.22
C ASP A 84 2.00 -14.75 -25.36
N GLN A 85 1.72 -13.45 -25.37
CA GLN A 85 2.56 -12.46 -24.69
C GLN A 85 2.09 -12.15 -23.26
N LEU A 86 0.81 -12.36 -22.95
CA LEU A 86 0.22 -12.00 -21.65
C LEU A 86 -0.18 -13.20 -20.76
N SER A 87 -0.19 -14.43 -21.28
CA SER A 87 -0.49 -15.64 -20.48
C SER A 87 0.73 -16.29 -19.82
N VAL A 88 1.94 -15.77 -20.09
CA VAL A 88 3.16 -16.29 -19.45
C VAL A 88 3.05 -16.01 -17.94
N GLY A 89 3.27 -17.04 -17.12
CA GLY A 89 3.10 -17.04 -15.65
C GLY A 89 4.08 -16.12 -14.92
N VAL A 90 3.96 -14.83 -15.18
CA VAL A 90 4.78 -13.77 -14.63
C VAL A 90 4.32 -13.47 -13.21
N ALA A 91 5.27 -13.46 -12.28
CA ALA A 91 4.98 -13.08 -10.90
C ALA A 91 4.68 -11.58 -10.79
N PRO A 92 3.72 -11.17 -9.94
CA PRO A 92 3.49 -9.75 -9.66
C PRO A 92 4.77 -9.06 -9.17
N THR A 93 5.02 -7.84 -9.68
CA THR A 93 6.15 -7.00 -9.26
C THR A 93 5.94 -6.49 -7.83
N GLU A 94 6.98 -5.92 -7.22
CA GLU A 94 6.86 -5.39 -5.86
C GLU A 94 5.80 -4.30 -5.74
N ASN A 95 5.62 -3.47 -6.77
CA ASN A 95 4.54 -2.47 -6.81
C ASN A 95 3.16 -3.12 -6.65
N HIS A 96 2.91 -4.24 -7.33
CA HIS A 96 1.64 -4.97 -7.19
C HIS A 96 1.47 -5.51 -5.77
N ARG A 97 2.54 -6.04 -5.17
CA ARG A 97 2.50 -6.60 -3.81
C ARG A 97 2.24 -5.51 -2.76
N ILE A 98 2.91 -4.38 -2.86
CA ILE A 98 2.69 -3.22 -1.97
C ILE A 98 1.23 -2.76 -2.07
N LEU A 99 0.73 -2.52 -3.29
CA LEU A 99 -0.65 -2.09 -3.51
C LEU A 99 -1.65 -3.11 -2.95
N ALA A 100 -1.41 -4.41 -3.16
CA ALA A 100 -2.27 -5.46 -2.63
C ALA A 100 -2.29 -5.53 -1.10
N ARG A 101 -1.22 -5.15 -0.39
CA ARG A 101 -1.17 -5.09 1.08
C ARG A 101 -1.87 -3.85 1.65
N LEU A 102 -1.87 -2.74 0.94
CA LEU A 102 -2.62 -1.53 1.31
C LEU A 102 -4.14 -1.77 1.31
N PRO A 103 -4.94 -1.06 2.13
CA PRO A 103 -6.40 -1.23 2.20
C PRO A 103 -7.11 -0.55 1.00
N ILE A 104 -6.65 -0.79 -0.21
CA ILE A 104 -7.27 -0.25 -1.42
C ILE A 104 -8.27 -1.28 -1.94
N SER A 105 -9.52 -0.85 -2.11
CA SER A 105 -10.64 -1.69 -2.53
C SER A 105 -11.05 -1.51 -3.99
N THR A 106 -10.46 -0.54 -4.70
CA THR A 106 -10.86 -0.17 -6.07
C THR A 106 -9.65 -0.07 -6.98
N TYR A 107 -9.61 -0.93 -8.00
CA TYR A 107 -8.58 -0.94 -9.04
C TYR A 107 -9.23 -0.82 -10.40
N TRP A 108 -8.70 0.08 -11.22
CA TRP A 108 -9.04 0.24 -12.62
C TRP A 108 -7.79 -0.06 -13.46
N THR A 109 -7.98 -0.72 -14.59
CA THR A 109 -6.89 -1.01 -15.52
C THR A 109 -7.37 -1.14 -16.95
N THR A 110 -6.51 -0.79 -17.88
CA THR A 110 -6.65 -1.09 -19.31
C THR A 110 -5.83 -2.32 -19.73
N ASN A 111 -5.14 -2.97 -18.78
CA ASN A 111 -4.31 -4.13 -19.03
C ASN A 111 -5.15 -5.41 -19.06
N TYR A 112 -4.71 -6.38 -19.86
CA TYR A 112 -5.34 -7.69 -20.00
C TYR A 112 -4.77 -8.73 -19.02
N ASP A 113 -3.55 -8.51 -18.53
CA ASP A 113 -2.83 -9.40 -17.61
C ASP A 113 -3.55 -9.58 -16.25
N GLN A 114 -3.18 -10.61 -15.50
CA GLN A 114 -3.81 -10.96 -14.23
C GLN A 114 -2.97 -10.58 -12.98
N LEU A 115 -2.04 -9.62 -13.08
CA LEU A 115 -1.09 -9.35 -12.01
C LEU A 115 -1.73 -8.75 -10.75
N ILE A 116 -2.72 -7.86 -10.92
CA ILE A 116 -3.40 -7.18 -9.81
C ILE A 116 -4.18 -8.21 -8.96
N GLU A 117 -5.02 -9.02 -9.60
CA GLU A 117 -5.80 -10.06 -8.94
C GLU A 117 -4.93 -11.18 -8.37
N SER A 118 -3.80 -11.49 -9.00
CA SER A 118 -2.83 -12.45 -8.45
C SER A 118 -2.14 -11.91 -7.20
N ALA A 119 -1.74 -10.64 -7.19
CA ALA A 119 -1.17 -10.00 -6.02
C ALA A 119 -2.19 -9.90 -4.86
N LEU A 120 -3.44 -9.56 -5.16
CA LEU A 120 -4.52 -9.53 -4.17
C LEU A 120 -4.74 -10.92 -3.54
N LYS A 121 -4.84 -11.98 -4.35
CA LYS A 121 -4.95 -13.36 -3.85
C LYS A 121 -3.76 -13.76 -2.99
N ALA A 122 -2.53 -13.42 -3.41
CA ALA A 122 -1.31 -13.70 -2.65
C ALA A 122 -1.27 -12.95 -1.31
N ALA A 123 -1.90 -11.78 -1.22
CA ALA A 123 -2.09 -11.03 0.02
C ALA A 123 -3.29 -11.52 0.86
N GLY A 124 -3.91 -12.65 0.51
CA GLY A 124 -5.06 -13.22 1.23
C GLY A 124 -6.40 -12.54 0.94
N LYS A 125 -6.46 -11.66 -0.07
CA LYS A 125 -7.67 -10.92 -0.45
C LYS A 125 -8.47 -11.64 -1.54
N ILE A 126 -9.77 -11.35 -1.59
CA ILE A 126 -10.73 -11.87 -2.56
C ILE A 126 -11.01 -10.78 -3.62
N PRO A 127 -10.39 -10.84 -4.81
CA PRO A 127 -10.68 -9.90 -5.89
C PRO A 127 -12.00 -10.23 -6.60
N ASP A 128 -12.83 -9.22 -6.82
CA ASP A 128 -14.00 -9.24 -7.70
C ASP A 128 -13.61 -8.63 -9.06
N VAL A 129 -13.19 -9.47 -10.00
CA VAL A 129 -12.68 -9.02 -11.31
C VAL A 129 -13.85 -8.81 -12.27
N LYS A 130 -13.89 -7.62 -12.89
CA LYS A 130 -14.95 -7.15 -13.79
C LYS A 130 -14.33 -6.78 -15.14
N TYR A 131 -14.49 -7.64 -16.13
CA TYR A 131 -14.02 -7.43 -17.52
C TYR A 131 -15.14 -7.57 -18.56
N THR A 132 -16.38 -7.90 -18.17
CA THR A 132 -17.59 -7.80 -19.00
C THR A 132 -18.66 -6.94 -18.34
N THR A 133 -19.64 -6.47 -19.14
CA THR A 133 -20.72 -5.60 -18.64
C THR A 133 -21.65 -6.34 -17.68
N GLU A 134 -21.93 -7.62 -17.93
CA GLU A 134 -22.79 -8.47 -17.09
C GLU A 134 -22.17 -8.67 -15.71
N GLN A 135 -20.85 -8.75 -15.62
CA GLN A 135 -20.15 -8.89 -14.34
C GLN A 135 -20.32 -7.66 -13.44
N LEU A 136 -20.56 -6.46 -14.00
CA LEU A 136 -20.84 -5.26 -13.20
C LEU A 136 -22.12 -5.40 -12.37
N ALA A 137 -23.07 -6.23 -12.81
CA ALA A 137 -24.33 -6.47 -12.10
C ALA A 137 -24.19 -7.53 -10.98
N THR A 138 -23.09 -8.28 -10.94
CA THR A 138 -22.85 -9.31 -9.91
C THR A 138 -21.95 -8.79 -8.81
N THR A 139 -22.04 -9.39 -7.62
CA THR A 139 -21.13 -9.09 -6.50
C THR A 139 -20.53 -10.38 -5.99
N ARG A 140 -19.19 -10.47 -5.98
CA ARG A 140 -18.50 -11.60 -5.37
C ARG A 140 -18.63 -11.52 -3.86
N ALA A 141 -19.07 -12.61 -3.24
CA ALA A 141 -19.22 -12.69 -1.79
C ALA A 141 -17.87 -12.50 -1.08
N ARG A 142 -17.86 -11.68 -0.01
CA ARG A 142 -16.67 -11.35 0.79
C ARG A 142 -15.52 -10.72 -0.01
N ARG A 143 -15.81 -10.04 -1.12
CA ARG A 143 -14.78 -9.33 -1.89
C ARG A 143 -14.08 -8.28 -1.02
N ASP A 144 -12.76 -8.22 -1.11
CA ASP A 144 -11.94 -7.18 -0.46
C ASP A 144 -11.64 -6.04 -1.43
N ALA A 145 -11.60 -6.33 -2.73
CA ALA A 145 -11.34 -5.34 -3.76
C ALA A 145 -12.06 -5.69 -5.07
N ILE A 146 -12.40 -4.66 -5.84
CA ILE A 146 -12.94 -4.77 -7.20
C ILE A 146 -11.85 -4.39 -8.18
N VAL A 147 -11.68 -5.20 -9.24
CA VAL A 147 -10.70 -4.96 -10.31
C VAL A 147 -11.47 -4.78 -11.62
N TYR A 148 -11.63 -3.54 -12.06
CA TYR A 148 -12.27 -3.18 -13.32
C TYR A 148 -11.26 -3.18 -14.46
N LYS A 149 -11.43 -4.10 -15.42
CA LYS A 149 -10.58 -4.23 -16.61
C LYS A 149 -11.36 -3.71 -17.82
N MET A 150 -11.13 -2.45 -18.17
CA MET A 150 -11.93 -1.72 -19.15
C MET A 150 -11.85 -2.32 -20.55
N HIS A 151 -10.69 -2.89 -20.89
CA HIS A 151 -10.40 -3.41 -22.22
C HIS A 151 -10.56 -4.92 -22.34
N GLY A 152 -10.96 -5.62 -21.28
CA GLY A 152 -11.13 -7.07 -21.29
C GLY A 152 -10.05 -7.80 -20.51
N ASP A 153 -9.90 -9.08 -20.79
CA ASP A 153 -9.08 -10.02 -20.02
C ASP A 153 -8.35 -11.00 -20.95
N VAL A 154 -7.15 -11.42 -20.58
CA VAL A 154 -6.34 -12.40 -21.34
C VAL A 154 -7.05 -13.74 -21.53
N GLU A 155 -7.94 -14.15 -20.61
CA GLU A 155 -8.74 -15.38 -20.73
C GLU A 155 -9.86 -15.26 -21.79
N HIS A 156 -10.26 -14.04 -22.14
CA HIS A 156 -11.33 -13.75 -23.10
C HIS A 156 -10.87 -12.78 -24.20
N PRO A 157 -9.84 -13.14 -24.98
CA PRO A 157 -9.18 -12.22 -25.91
C PRO A 157 -10.10 -11.80 -27.07
N HIS A 158 -11.13 -12.60 -27.38
CA HIS A 158 -12.12 -12.27 -28.41
C HIS A 158 -13.01 -11.07 -28.04
N ASP A 159 -13.13 -10.76 -26.75
CA ASP A 159 -13.88 -9.61 -26.24
C ASP A 159 -12.97 -8.41 -25.91
N ALA A 160 -11.67 -8.51 -26.18
CA ALA A 160 -10.69 -7.47 -25.89
C ALA A 160 -10.89 -6.23 -26.78
N VAL A 161 -10.63 -5.04 -26.24
CA VAL A 161 -10.74 -3.75 -26.94
C VAL A 161 -9.38 -3.38 -27.53
N LEU A 162 -9.21 -3.60 -28.83
CA LEU A 162 -7.90 -3.52 -29.49
C LEU A 162 -7.93 -2.68 -30.76
N ILE A 163 -8.98 -2.86 -31.55
CA ILE A 163 -9.11 -2.27 -32.88
C ILE A 163 -10.06 -1.08 -32.84
N LYS A 164 -9.98 -0.22 -33.85
CA LYS A 164 -10.79 1.00 -33.94
C LYS A 164 -12.29 0.70 -33.79
N ASP A 165 -12.78 -0.36 -34.43
CA ASP A 165 -14.15 -0.84 -34.32
C ASP A 165 -14.63 -1.08 -32.87
N ASP A 166 -13.73 -1.54 -31.99
CA ASP A 166 -14.07 -1.80 -30.59
C ASP A 166 -14.29 -0.51 -29.82
N TYR A 167 -13.43 0.49 -30.04
CA TYR A 167 -13.55 1.82 -29.44
C TYR A 167 -14.83 2.51 -29.93
N GLU A 168 -15.15 2.42 -31.21
CA GLU A 168 -16.39 2.97 -31.77
C GLU A 168 -17.64 2.33 -31.14
N LYS A 169 -17.62 1.00 -30.92
CA LYS A 169 -18.72 0.25 -30.30
C LYS A 169 -18.66 0.24 -28.76
N TYR A 170 -17.65 0.87 -28.14
CA TYR A 170 -17.40 0.78 -26.70
C TYR A 170 -18.56 1.31 -25.88
N HIS A 171 -19.13 2.46 -26.26
CA HIS A 171 -20.27 3.06 -25.57
C HIS A 171 -21.51 2.15 -25.54
N VAL A 172 -21.70 1.31 -26.57
CA VAL A 172 -22.80 0.35 -26.65
C VAL A 172 -22.50 -0.91 -25.84
N LYS A 173 -21.33 -1.52 -26.04
CA LYS A 173 -20.98 -2.82 -25.43
C LYS A 173 -20.53 -2.70 -23.97
N ARG A 174 -19.82 -1.62 -23.64
CA ARG A 174 -19.06 -1.41 -22.39
C ARG A 174 -19.35 -0.04 -21.75
N GLY A 175 -20.39 0.68 -22.18
CA GLY A 175 -20.74 2.01 -21.63
C GLY A 175 -21.00 2.02 -20.12
N ALA A 176 -21.36 0.89 -19.52
CA ALA A 176 -21.48 0.75 -18.07
C ALA A 176 -20.15 0.96 -17.32
N PHE A 177 -19.01 0.56 -17.90
CA PHE A 177 -17.69 0.82 -17.32
C PHE A 177 -17.39 2.33 -17.28
N ILE A 178 -17.78 3.07 -18.32
CA ILE A 178 -17.64 4.53 -18.35
C ILE A 178 -18.42 5.18 -17.21
N ASN A 179 -19.66 4.73 -16.98
CA ASN A 179 -20.49 5.26 -15.89
C ASN A 179 -19.92 4.92 -14.51
N ALA A 180 -19.44 3.69 -14.31
CA ALA A 180 -18.81 3.28 -13.08
C ALA A 180 -17.51 4.07 -12.80
N LEU A 181 -16.64 4.21 -13.80
CA LEU A 181 -15.40 4.99 -13.67
C LEU A 181 -15.69 6.46 -13.38
N ALA A 182 -16.70 7.06 -14.03
CA ALA A 182 -17.10 8.44 -13.75
C ALA A 182 -17.56 8.59 -12.29
N GLY A 183 -18.33 7.64 -11.75
CA GLY A 183 -18.76 7.64 -10.36
C GLY A 183 -17.57 7.53 -9.39
N ASP A 184 -16.62 6.65 -9.69
CA ASP A 184 -15.41 6.50 -8.88
C ASP A 184 -14.53 7.75 -8.94
N LEU A 185 -14.30 8.35 -10.12
CA LEU A 185 -13.51 9.59 -10.25
C LEU A 185 -14.13 10.75 -9.45
N VAL A 186 -15.44 10.77 -9.25
CA VAL A 186 -16.09 11.77 -8.41
C VAL A 186 -15.92 11.48 -6.92
N SER A 187 -16.01 10.20 -6.52
CA SER A 187 -16.08 9.80 -5.11
C SER A 187 -14.73 9.43 -4.49
N LYS A 188 -13.75 9.03 -5.30
CA LYS A 188 -12.46 8.47 -4.86
C LYS A 188 -11.29 9.26 -5.41
N THR A 189 -10.20 9.30 -4.64
CA THR A 189 -8.93 9.88 -5.06
C THR A 189 -8.12 8.83 -5.80
N PHE A 190 -7.71 9.15 -7.03
CA PHE A 190 -7.04 8.21 -7.92
C PHE A 190 -5.53 8.45 -7.92
N LEU A 191 -4.77 7.35 -7.93
CA LEU A 191 -3.37 7.34 -8.31
C LEU A 191 -3.21 6.59 -9.64
N PHE A 192 -2.82 7.33 -10.68
CA PHE A 192 -2.53 6.79 -12.01
C PHE A 192 -1.05 6.38 -12.10
N ILE A 193 -0.77 5.10 -12.40
CA ILE A 193 0.59 4.55 -12.47
C ILE A 193 0.78 3.82 -13.80
N GLY A 194 1.91 4.09 -14.47
CA GLY A 194 2.27 3.38 -15.71
C GLY A 194 1.32 3.68 -16.88
N PHE A 195 0.66 4.84 -16.86
CA PHE A 195 -0.40 5.22 -17.79
C PHE A 195 0.04 6.38 -18.69
N SER A 196 -0.31 6.33 -19.98
CA SER A 196 0.11 7.34 -20.97
C SER A 196 -0.95 8.39 -21.29
N PHE A 197 -2.17 8.28 -20.75
CA PHE A 197 -3.31 9.18 -21.03
C PHE A 197 -3.67 9.33 -22.51
N THR A 198 -3.28 8.34 -23.32
CA THR A 198 -3.62 8.28 -24.75
C THR A 198 -4.88 7.46 -25.04
N ASP A 199 -5.54 6.97 -23.99
CA ASP A 199 -6.73 6.14 -24.09
C ASP A 199 -7.98 7.02 -24.35
N PRO A 200 -8.67 6.85 -25.49
CA PRO A 200 -9.84 7.66 -25.83
C PRO A 200 -11.02 7.46 -24.87
N ASN A 201 -11.18 6.26 -24.31
CA ASN A 201 -12.28 5.97 -23.38
C ASN A 201 -12.05 6.69 -22.05
N LEU A 202 -10.81 6.69 -21.53
CA LEU A 202 -10.48 7.44 -20.32
C LEU A 202 -10.61 8.94 -20.55
N GLU A 203 -10.08 9.47 -21.66
CA GLU A 203 -10.17 10.90 -22.00
C GLU A 203 -11.64 11.35 -22.04
N TYR A 204 -12.51 10.53 -22.64
CA TYR A 204 -13.95 10.76 -22.65
C TYR A 204 -14.54 10.84 -21.22
N VAL A 205 -14.16 9.93 -20.32
CA VAL A 205 -14.64 9.96 -18.93
C VAL A 205 -14.16 11.20 -18.20
N LEU A 206 -12.86 11.51 -18.28
CA LEU A 206 -12.25 12.68 -17.65
C LEU A 206 -12.90 13.98 -18.15
N SER A 207 -13.15 14.09 -19.45
CA SER A 207 -13.86 15.21 -20.07
C SER A 207 -15.28 15.35 -19.51
N ARG A 208 -16.03 14.24 -19.40
CA ARG A 208 -17.38 14.24 -18.84
C ARG A 208 -17.43 14.69 -17.38
N VAL A 209 -16.51 14.19 -16.54
CA VAL A 209 -16.40 14.60 -15.13
C VAL A 209 -16.06 16.09 -15.05
N ARG A 210 -15.07 16.56 -15.81
CA ARG A 210 -14.68 17.97 -15.87
C ARG A 210 -15.85 18.89 -16.25
N VAL A 211 -16.59 18.55 -17.31
CA VAL A 211 -17.73 19.37 -17.78
C VAL A 211 -18.83 19.43 -16.72
N THR A 212 -19.06 18.32 -16.01
CA THR A 212 -20.13 18.22 -15.00
C THR A 212 -19.79 19.04 -13.75
N PHE A 213 -18.57 18.93 -13.21
CA PHE A 213 -18.19 19.52 -11.92
C PHE A 213 -17.43 20.85 -12.03
N ARG A 214 -17.04 21.27 -13.25
CA ARG A 214 -16.36 22.53 -13.55
C ARG A 214 -15.14 22.76 -12.65
N GLU A 215 -15.24 23.69 -11.70
CA GLU A 215 -14.15 24.09 -10.80
C GLU A 215 -14.06 23.23 -9.53
N ASN A 216 -15.11 22.48 -9.19
CA ASN A 216 -15.22 21.69 -7.96
C ASN A 216 -14.88 20.20 -8.18
N GLN A 217 -13.82 19.93 -8.94
CA GLN A 217 -13.36 18.57 -9.21
C GLN A 217 -12.52 18.05 -8.04
N ARG A 218 -12.65 16.75 -7.74
CA ARG A 218 -11.72 16.07 -6.83
C ARG A 218 -10.32 16.07 -7.42
N ARG A 219 -9.29 16.16 -6.58
CA ARG A 219 -7.89 16.09 -7.02
C ARG A 219 -7.49 14.62 -7.14
N HIS A 220 -6.80 14.28 -8.23
CA HIS A 220 -6.15 12.98 -8.42
C HIS A 220 -4.65 13.17 -8.64
N TYR A 221 -3.89 12.07 -8.69
CA TYR A 221 -2.44 12.10 -8.83
C TYR A 221 -1.99 11.15 -9.94
N CYS A 222 -0.96 11.51 -10.69
CA CYS A 222 -0.30 10.61 -11.64
C CYS A 222 1.22 10.67 -11.49
N ILE A 223 1.90 9.55 -11.68
CA ILE A 223 3.38 9.49 -11.62
C ILE A 223 3.95 9.34 -13.02
N PHE A 224 4.77 10.29 -13.46
CA PHE A 224 5.42 10.30 -14.78
C PHE A 224 6.94 10.33 -14.67
N LYS A 225 7.62 9.56 -15.52
CA LYS A 225 9.07 9.68 -15.70
C LYS A 225 9.41 10.94 -16.48
N LYS A 226 10.32 11.74 -15.94
CA LYS A 226 10.84 12.95 -16.56
C LYS A 226 11.52 12.58 -17.88
N ARG A 227 11.28 13.37 -18.93
CA ARG A 227 11.93 13.16 -20.21
C ARG A 227 13.44 13.37 -20.07
N ILE A 228 14.20 12.29 -20.24
CA ILE A 228 15.66 12.27 -20.36
C ILE A 228 16.05 12.09 -21.82
N LYS A 229 17.19 12.68 -22.20
CA LYS A 229 17.72 12.62 -23.57
C LYS A 229 18.11 11.17 -23.88
N GLN A 230 17.66 10.67 -25.02
CA GLN A 230 18.00 9.32 -25.49
C GLN A 230 19.31 9.30 -26.27
N ASP A 231 19.94 8.12 -26.31
CA ASP A 231 21.12 7.90 -27.13
C ASP A 231 20.76 8.10 -28.62
N GLY A 232 21.51 8.97 -29.29
CA GLY A 232 21.27 9.32 -30.71
C GLY A 232 20.20 10.38 -30.95
N GLU A 233 19.53 10.89 -29.92
CA GLU A 233 18.56 11.99 -30.03
C GLU A 233 19.27 13.35 -30.17
N SER A 234 18.86 14.17 -31.14
CA SER A 234 19.35 15.54 -31.27
C SER A 234 18.82 16.45 -30.16
N ASP A 235 19.51 17.57 -29.88
CA ASP A 235 19.03 18.52 -28.87
C ASP A 235 17.65 19.08 -29.21
N ALA A 236 17.36 19.32 -30.50
CA ALA A 236 16.06 19.81 -30.96
C ALA A 236 14.93 18.78 -30.74
N GLU A 237 15.19 17.49 -30.97
CA GLU A 237 14.21 16.41 -30.69
C GLU A 237 13.94 16.28 -29.19
N PHE A 238 14.99 16.34 -28.39
CA PHE A 238 14.88 16.29 -26.93
C PHE A 238 14.08 17.48 -26.39
N GLU A 239 14.39 18.70 -26.84
CA GLU A 239 13.62 19.91 -26.49
C GLU A 239 12.15 19.79 -26.91
N ASN A 240 11.87 19.29 -28.12
CA ASN A 240 10.51 19.04 -28.58
C ASN A 240 9.77 18.06 -27.67
N ALA A 241 10.41 16.96 -27.27
CA ALA A 241 9.86 15.96 -26.38
C ALA A 241 9.59 16.54 -24.96
N GLN A 242 10.48 17.38 -24.44
CA GLN A 242 10.28 18.08 -23.17
C GLN A 242 9.08 19.04 -23.24
N ILE A 243 8.95 19.80 -24.33
CA ILE A 243 7.80 20.68 -24.56
C ILE A 243 6.50 19.85 -24.60
N LYS A 244 6.47 18.74 -25.34
CA LYS A 244 5.31 17.83 -25.40
C LYS A 244 4.93 17.29 -24.02
N GLN A 245 5.90 16.84 -23.23
CA GLN A 245 5.65 16.37 -21.86
C GLN A 245 5.05 17.48 -21.00
N ARG A 246 5.59 18.70 -21.05
CA ARG A 246 5.05 19.85 -20.30
C ARG A 246 3.60 20.16 -20.70
N LEU A 247 3.31 20.18 -22.00
CA LEU A 247 1.95 20.42 -22.51
C LEU A 247 0.97 19.32 -22.08
N ALA A 248 1.39 18.05 -22.11
CA ALA A 248 0.58 16.94 -21.61
C ALA A 248 0.28 17.08 -20.10
N ILE A 249 1.27 17.49 -19.30
CA ILE A 249 1.07 17.76 -17.85
C ILE A 249 0.12 18.93 -17.63
N GLU A 250 0.23 19.99 -18.43
CA GLU A 250 -0.71 21.12 -18.38
C GLU A 250 -2.14 20.70 -18.74
N ASP A 251 -2.30 19.77 -19.69
CA ASP A 251 -3.61 19.23 -20.05
C ASP A 251 -4.24 18.43 -18.91
N LEU A 252 -3.45 17.62 -18.20
CA LEU A 252 -3.91 16.87 -17.02
C LEU A 252 -4.43 17.77 -15.88
N LYS A 253 -3.90 18.99 -15.75
CA LYS A 253 -4.42 19.97 -14.77
C LYS A 253 -5.87 20.36 -15.05
N ARG A 254 -6.34 20.28 -16.31
CA ARG A 254 -7.74 20.57 -16.67
C ARG A 254 -8.71 19.59 -16.02
N PHE A 255 -8.23 18.38 -15.70
CA PHE A 255 -8.95 17.31 -15.01
C PHE A 255 -8.62 17.25 -13.51
N ASN A 256 -7.96 18.27 -12.97
CA ASN A 256 -7.45 18.33 -11.59
C ASN A 256 -6.57 17.13 -11.21
N ILE A 257 -5.80 16.61 -12.18
CA ILE A 257 -4.82 15.54 -11.96
C ILE A 257 -3.45 16.20 -11.73
N LYS A 258 -2.88 16.04 -10.53
CA LYS A 258 -1.54 16.52 -10.20
C LYS A 258 -0.50 15.50 -10.64
N THR A 259 0.42 15.90 -11.52
CA THR A 259 1.54 15.06 -11.94
C THR A 259 2.71 15.16 -10.97
N LEU A 260 3.25 14.00 -10.59
CA LEU A 260 4.49 13.82 -9.84
C LEU A 260 5.55 13.33 -10.81
N LEU A 261 6.62 14.10 -10.95
CA LEU A 261 7.74 13.76 -11.84
C LEU A 261 8.81 12.97 -11.09
N ILE A 262 9.15 11.81 -11.62
CA ILE A 262 10.25 10.95 -11.15
C ILE A 262 11.36 10.91 -12.19
N ASP A 263 12.60 10.73 -11.77
CA ASP A 263 13.76 10.60 -12.64
C ASP A 263 13.90 9.15 -13.16
N ASP A 264 13.51 8.15 -12.36
CA ASP A 264 13.51 6.74 -12.74
C ASP A 264 12.29 5.95 -12.24
N TYR A 265 11.87 4.92 -12.98
CA TYR A 265 10.73 4.06 -12.64
C TYR A 265 10.90 3.30 -11.32
N ALA A 266 12.14 3.01 -10.90
CA ALA A 266 12.40 2.41 -9.59
C ALA A 266 11.85 3.26 -8.43
N GLN A 267 11.80 4.59 -8.60
CA GLN A 267 11.27 5.51 -7.59
C GLN A 267 9.77 5.34 -7.34
N ILE A 268 9.01 4.73 -8.27
CA ILE A 268 7.60 4.36 -8.00
C ILE A 268 7.55 3.40 -6.83
N THR A 269 8.42 2.39 -6.83
CA THR A 269 8.53 1.40 -5.75
C THR A 269 8.87 2.08 -4.44
N ASP A 270 9.81 3.03 -4.44
CA ASP A 270 10.19 3.78 -3.25
C ASP A 270 9.01 4.59 -2.69
N VAL A 271 8.27 5.31 -3.56
CA VAL A 271 7.08 6.08 -3.17
C VAL A 271 6.02 5.17 -2.57
N LEU A 272 5.71 4.04 -3.20
CA LEU A 272 4.72 3.08 -2.71
C LEU A 272 5.17 2.43 -1.38
N ALA A 273 6.44 2.06 -1.26
CA ALA A 273 7.00 1.49 -0.03
C ALA A 273 6.94 2.50 1.13
N ARG A 274 7.18 3.78 0.84
CA ARG A 274 7.02 4.86 1.83
C ARG A 274 5.56 5.04 2.27
N ILE A 275 4.61 4.97 1.33
CA ILE A 275 3.17 4.96 1.65
C ILE A 275 2.85 3.78 2.56
N GLU A 276 3.26 2.56 2.20
CA GLU A 276 3.03 1.38 3.04
C GLU A 276 3.64 1.51 4.44
N ARG A 277 4.89 1.96 4.53
CA ARG A 277 5.58 2.18 5.81
C ARG A 277 4.84 3.18 6.69
N GLN A 278 4.52 4.35 6.15
CA GLN A 278 3.79 5.40 6.90
C GLN A 278 2.33 5.02 7.21
N TYR A 279 1.71 4.18 6.38
CA TYR A 279 0.40 3.61 6.68
C TYR A 279 0.51 2.68 7.91
N ARG A 280 1.47 1.77 7.92
CA ARG A 280 1.72 0.82 9.01
C ARG A 280 2.12 1.52 10.32
N GLN A 281 2.87 2.62 10.26
CA GLN A 281 3.30 3.41 11.43
C GLN A 281 2.15 3.96 12.28
N ARG A 282 0.93 4.03 11.74
CA ARG A 282 -0.26 4.36 12.54
C ARG A 282 -0.62 3.27 13.54
N THR A 283 -0.23 2.03 13.28
CA THR A 283 -0.50 0.88 14.15
C THR A 283 0.72 0.60 15.03
N ILE A 284 0.50 0.62 16.34
CA ILE A 284 1.51 0.32 17.37
C ILE A 284 1.18 -1.02 18.00
N PHE A 285 2.05 -2.00 17.77
CA PHE A 285 1.99 -3.28 18.47
C PHE A 285 2.65 -3.15 19.84
N ILE A 286 1.90 -3.44 20.91
CA ILE A 286 2.42 -3.44 22.28
C ILE A 286 2.76 -4.88 22.67
N SER A 287 4.06 -5.15 22.74
CA SER A 287 4.66 -6.40 23.20
C SER A 287 5.00 -6.30 24.68
N GLY A 288 4.50 -7.23 25.48
CA GLY A 288 4.82 -7.25 26.90
C GLY A 288 4.11 -8.36 27.66
N SER A 289 4.75 -8.81 28.74
CA SER A 289 4.16 -9.70 29.74
C SER A 289 4.76 -9.42 31.10
N ALA A 290 3.98 -9.61 32.16
CA ALA A 290 4.42 -9.38 33.52
C ALA A 290 3.78 -10.35 34.51
N GLU A 291 4.63 -11.03 35.27
CA GLU A 291 4.31 -11.66 36.54
C GLU A 291 4.73 -10.74 37.70
N GLU A 292 5.88 -10.06 37.54
CA GLU A 292 6.39 -9.03 38.44
C GLU A 292 6.55 -7.68 37.72
N TYR A 293 6.56 -6.60 38.50
CA TYR A 293 6.45 -5.22 38.03
C TYR A 293 7.68 -4.36 38.37
N GLY A 294 8.77 -5.00 38.80
CA GLY A 294 10.05 -4.34 39.10
C GLY A 294 9.92 -3.26 40.18
N ALA A 295 10.30 -2.03 39.83
CA ALA A 295 10.30 -0.89 40.75
C ALA A 295 8.91 -0.35 41.08
N TRP A 296 7.88 -0.73 40.30
CA TRP A 296 6.52 -0.25 40.48
C TRP A 296 5.64 -1.31 41.12
N THR A 297 4.57 -0.83 41.76
CA THR A 297 3.49 -1.72 42.18
C THR A 297 2.70 -2.19 40.96
N LYS A 298 1.99 -3.31 41.11
CA LYS A 298 1.05 -3.79 40.08
C LYS A 298 0.05 -2.70 39.67
N SER A 299 -0.59 -2.05 40.65
CA SER A 299 -1.57 -0.99 40.39
C SER A 299 -0.98 0.20 39.63
N ALA A 300 0.22 0.66 40.01
CA ALA A 300 0.87 1.77 39.32
C ALA A 300 1.25 1.40 37.88
N THR A 301 1.61 0.13 37.64
CA THR A 301 1.95 -0.34 36.29
C THR A 301 0.71 -0.53 35.42
N GLU A 302 -0.39 -1.04 35.97
CA GLU A 302 -1.67 -1.12 35.26
C GLU A 302 -2.20 0.28 34.90
N GLU A 303 -2.09 1.24 35.82
CA GLU A 303 -2.44 2.64 35.56
C GLU A 303 -1.59 3.24 34.43
N PHE A 304 -0.27 3.03 34.48
CA PHE A 304 0.65 3.44 33.41
C PHE A 304 0.26 2.88 32.05
N LEU A 305 0.05 1.56 31.94
CA LEU A 305 -0.28 0.89 30.68
C LEU A 305 -1.63 1.36 30.13
N ARG A 306 -2.61 1.58 31.01
CA ARG A 306 -3.91 2.14 30.65
C ARG A 306 -3.78 3.55 30.10
N ASP A 307 -3.08 4.43 30.81
CA ASP A 307 -2.94 5.83 30.41
C ASP A 307 -2.06 6.00 29.17
N LEU A 308 -1.03 5.16 29.01
CA LEU A 308 -0.23 5.07 27.79
C LEU A 308 -1.10 4.68 26.58
N SER A 309 -1.88 3.61 26.71
CA SER A 309 -2.77 3.15 25.64
C SER A 309 -3.81 4.21 25.27
N ARG A 310 -4.41 4.86 26.29
CA ARG A 310 -5.33 5.99 26.11
C ARG A 310 -4.66 7.12 25.33
N ALA A 311 -3.47 7.53 25.73
CA ALA A 311 -2.73 8.62 25.09
C ALA A 311 -2.36 8.30 23.62
N LEU A 312 -2.01 7.04 23.31
CA LEU A 312 -1.74 6.61 21.94
C LEU A 312 -3.00 6.73 21.06
N VAL A 313 -4.14 6.23 21.55
CA VAL A 313 -5.42 6.34 20.82
C VAL A 313 -5.83 7.81 20.65
N GLN A 314 -5.63 8.64 21.67
CA GLN A 314 -5.93 10.08 21.61
C GLN A 314 -5.11 10.81 20.53
N GLN A 315 -3.89 10.35 20.23
CA GLN A 315 -3.04 10.88 19.14
C GLN A 315 -3.40 10.29 17.76
N GLY A 316 -4.42 9.43 17.67
CA GLY A 316 -4.90 8.84 16.42
C GLY A 316 -4.19 7.55 16.00
N TYR A 317 -3.35 6.98 16.87
CA TYR A 317 -2.75 5.66 16.65
C TYR A 317 -3.77 4.54 16.89
N ARG A 318 -3.56 3.43 16.21
CA ARG A 318 -4.25 2.16 16.43
C ARG A 318 -3.36 1.28 17.29
N VAL A 319 -3.88 0.78 18.41
CA VAL A 319 -3.14 -0.11 19.31
C VAL A 319 -3.40 -1.56 18.90
N ALA A 320 -2.35 -2.38 18.82
CA ALA A 320 -2.44 -3.82 18.58
C ALA A 320 -1.81 -4.57 19.75
N THR A 321 -2.46 -5.64 20.24
CA THR A 321 -1.93 -6.43 21.36
C THR A 321 -2.25 -7.92 21.25
N GLY A 322 -1.29 -8.74 21.68
CA GLY A 322 -1.43 -10.19 21.85
C GLY A 322 -2.14 -10.61 23.14
N VAL A 323 -2.60 -9.66 23.94
CA VAL A 323 -3.19 -9.88 25.28
C VAL A 323 -2.21 -10.58 26.21
N GLY A 324 -1.02 -10.00 26.35
CA GLY A 324 0.02 -10.49 27.25
C GLY A 324 -0.45 -10.55 28.70
N LEU A 325 -0.06 -11.60 29.43
CA LEU A 325 -0.41 -11.74 30.85
C LEU A 325 0.15 -10.55 31.64
N GLY A 326 -0.67 -9.92 32.50
CA GLY A 326 -0.26 -8.78 33.33
C GLY A 326 -0.06 -7.45 32.59
N VAL A 327 -0.30 -7.41 31.27
CA VAL A 327 -0.15 -6.20 30.44
C VAL A 327 -1.40 -5.92 29.61
N GLY A 328 -1.95 -6.95 28.98
CA GLY A 328 -2.99 -6.82 27.96
C GLY A 328 -4.28 -6.16 28.43
N ASP A 329 -4.76 -6.49 29.63
CA ASP A 329 -6.03 -5.99 30.16
C ASP A 329 -6.02 -4.46 30.35
N ALA A 330 -4.94 -3.92 30.93
CA ALA A 330 -4.76 -2.49 31.11
C ALA A 330 -4.66 -1.75 29.76
N VAL A 331 -3.91 -2.32 28.80
CA VAL A 331 -3.79 -1.76 27.44
C VAL A 331 -5.15 -1.71 26.74
N ILE A 332 -5.92 -2.78 26.79
CA ILE A 332 -7.26 -2.86 26.21
C ILE A 332 -8.19 -1.83 26.85
N THR A 333 -8.19 -1.78 28.19
CA THR A 333 -9.01 -0.84 28.96
C THR A 333 -8.75 0.59 28.55
N GLY A 334 -7.48 1.02 28.48
CA GLY A 334 -7.12 2.39 28.11
C GLY A 334 -7.56 2.78 26.70
N ALA A 335 -7.41 1.86 25.73
CA ALA A 335 -7.84 2.10 24.35
C ALA A 335 -9.36 2.21 24.25
N ILE A 336 -10.10 1.28 24.88
CA ILE A 336 -11.56 1.26 24.87
C ILE A 336 -12.15 2.50 25.55
N GLU A 337 -11.59 2.91 26.69
CA GLU A 337 -12.03 4.11 27.41
C GLU A 337 -11.93 5.36 26.54
N GLU A 338 -10.84 5.54 25.79
CA GLU A 338 -10.69 6.71 24.91
C GLU A 338 -11.69 6.68 23.75
N VAL A 339 -11.90 5.52 23.13
CA VAL A 339 -12.88 5.37 22.03
C VAL A 339 -14.28 5.77 22.50
N TYR A 340 -14.72 5.24 23.65
CA TYR A 340 -16.03 5.59 24.21
C TYR A 340 -16.13 7.06 24.65
N ARG A 341 -15.03 7.62 25.15
CA ARG A 341 -14.97 9.03 25.56
C ARG A 341 -15.06 9.97 24.37
N ALA A 342 -14.33 9.69 23.28
CA ALA A 342 -14.31 10.49 22.08
C ALA A 342 -15.65 10.45 21.32
N ARG A 343 -16.45 9.38 21.49
CA ARG A 343 -17.75 9.15 20.83
C ARG A 343 -17.67 9.22 19.29
N THR A 344 -16.51 8.89 18.74
CA THR A 344 -16.23 8.92 17.30
C THR A 344 -15.49 7.65 16.89
N GLY A 345 -15.92 7.03 15.79
CA GLY A 345 -15.29 5.83 15.22
C GLY A 345 -15.75 4.52 15.85
N HIS A 346 -15.22 3.42 15.32
CA HIS A 346 -15.44 2.07 15.83
C HIS A 346 -14.23 1.60 16.66
N ILE A 347 -14.45 0.68 17.62
CA ILE A 347 -13.34 0.14 18.45
C ILE A 347 -12.28 -0.50 17.54
N GLU A 348 -12.72 -1.14 16.47
CA GLU A 348 -11.89 -1.81 15.48
C GLU A 348 -10.92 -0.85 14.78
N ASP A 349 -11.25 0.44 14.68
CA ASP A 349 -10.39 1.46 14.06
C ASP A 349 -9.19 1.82 14.95
N SER A 350 -9.36 1.68 16.26
CA SER A 350 -8.39 2.10 17.29
C SER A 350 -7.71 0.94 18.01
N LEU A 351 -8.29 -0.27 17.96
CA LEU A 351 -7.80 -1.42 18.72
C LEU A 351 -7.86 -2.72 17.92
N VAL A 352 -6.74 -3.46 17.91
CA VAL A 352 -6.64 -4.83 17.42
C VAL A 352 -6.27 -5.75 18.57
N MET A 353 -7.20 -6.62 18.95
CA MET A 353 -6.98 -7.64 19.98
C MET A 353 -6.83 -9.01 19.34
N ARG A 354 -5.69 -9.65 19.55
CA ARG A 354 -5.40 -10.99 19.05
C ARG A 354 -4.84 -11.86 20.16
N PRO A 355 -5.67 -12.39 21.07
CA PRO A 355 -5.21 -13.27 22.14
C PRO A 355 -4.60 -14.56 21.58
N PHE A 356 -3.50 -15.01 22.17
CA PHE A 356 -2.84 -16.25 21.75
C PHE A 356 -3.70 -17.49 22.05
N PRO A 357 -3.88 -18.41 21.08
CA PRO A 357 -4.66 -19.63 21.27
C PRO A 357 -3.89 -20.64 22.13
N ARG A 358 -4.37 -20.95 23.33
CA ARG A 358 -3.66 -21.83 24.29
C ARG A 358 -4.20 -23.27 24.37
N ALA A 359 -5.39 -23.52 23.82
CA ALA A 359 -6.15 -24.74 24.04
C ALA A 359 -5.60 -25.98 23.31
N ASN A 360 -4.65 -25.84 22.38
CA ASN A 360 -4.09 -26.99 21.68
C ASN A 360 -3.19 -27.80 22.63
N PRO A 361 -3.47 -29.11 22.84
CA PRO A 361 -2.68 -29.95 23.74
C PRO A 361 -1.30 -30.31 23.16
N ASP A 362 -1.14 -30.33 21.84
CA ASP A 362 0.14 -30.59 21.18
C ASP A 362 1.03 -29.34 21.22
N GLU A 363 2.15 -29.44 21.93
CA GLU A 363 3.08 -28.33 22.09
C GLU A 363 3.73 -27.91 20.77
N THR A 364 4.07 -28.84 19.89
CA THR A 364 4.73 -28.54 18.61
C THR A 364 3.78 -27.77 17.69
N VAL A 365 2.54 -28.23 17.60
CA VAL A 365 1.50 -27.55 16.81
C VAL A 365 1.19 -26.17 17.40
N ARG A 366 1.10 -26.07 18.73
CA ARG A 366 0.87 -24.80 19.43
C ARG A 366 2.00 -23.79 19.18
N GLN A 367 3.26 -24.22 19.21
CA GLN A 367 4.40 -23.33 18.95
C GLN A 367 4.40 -22.82 17.50
N ARG A 368 4.13 -23.69 16.52
CA ARG A 368 3.99 -23.28 15.11
C ARG A 368 2.85 -22.27 14.93
N LEU A 369 1.69 -22.57 15.49
CA LEU A 369 0.53 -21.68 15.43
C LEU A 369 0.83 -20.32 16.08
N TRP A 370 1.54 -20.29 17.21
CA TRP A 370 1.94 -19.03 17.85
C TRP A 370 2.94 -18.23 17.01
N GLU A 371 3.86 -18.91 16.33
CA GLU A 371 4.81 -18.26 15.43
C GLU A 371 4.07 -17.62 14.25
N ASP A 372 3.25 -18.37 13.52
CA ASP A 372 2.46 -17.85 12.39
C ASP A 372 1.58 -16.68 12.84
N TYR A 373 0.94 -16.81 14.01
CA TYR A 373 0.08 -15.76 14.56
C TYR A 373 0.84 -14.49 14.96
N ARG A 374 2.08 -14.59 15.45
CA ARG A 374 2.94 -13.43 15.70
C ARG A 374 3.32 -12.74 14.40
N GLN A 375 3.73 -13.50 13.39
CA GLN A 375 4.10 -12.98 12.08
C GLN A 375 2.95 -12.13 11.50
N ASP A 376 1.73 -12.66 11.54
CA ASP A 376 0.54 -11.96 11.06
C ASP A 376 0.18 -10.71 11.87
N LEU A 377 0.24 -10.79 13.20
CA LEU A 377 -0.12 -9.66 14.06
C LEU A 377 0.90 -8.51 13.96
N ILE A 378 2.19 -8.84 13.94
CA ILE A 378 3.28 -7.86 13.99
C ILE A 378 3.49 -7.22 12.61
N SER A 379 3.37 -7.98 11.52
CA SER A 379 3.51 -7.43 10.16
C SER A 379 2.48 -6.35 9.83
N ALA A 380 1.31 -6.36 10.47
CA ALA A 380 0.29 -5.31 10.32
C ALA A 380 0.65 -3.99 11.03
N ALA A 381 1.63 -3.99 11.94
CA ALA A 381 2.09 -2.80 12.66
C ALA A 381 3.34 -2.18 12.01
N GLY A 382 3.57 -0.90 12.27
CA GLY A 382 4.79 -0.18 11.87
C GLY A 382 5.69 0.18 13.04
N ILE A 383 5.16 0.12 14.27
CA ILE A 383 5.88 0.39 15.51
C ILE A 383 5.66 -0.79 16.46
N CYS A 384 6.73 -1.28 17.08
CA CYS A 384 6.69 -2.29 18.13
C CYS A 384 7.15 -1.66 19.45
N LEU A 385 6.21 -1.43 20.37
CA LEU A 385 6.48 -0.91 21.70
C LEU A 385 6.69 -2.10 22.65
N VAL A 386 7.87 -2.17 23.29
CA VAL A 386 8.22 -3.27 24.19
C VAL A 386 8.19 -2.79 25.63
N VAL A 387 7.39 -3.45 26.46
CA VAL A 387 7.20 -3.11 27.88
C VAL A 387 7.36 -4.35 28.76
N LEU A 388 8.06 -4.21 29.89
CA LEU A 388 8.32 -5.29 30.85
C LEU A 388 8.91 -6.52 30.14
N GLY A 389 8.22 -7.66 30.21
CA GLY A 389 8.60 -8.89 29.52
C GLY A 389 9.28 -9.89 30.44
N ASN A 390 8.56 -10.30 31.48
CA ASN A 390 8.95 -11.40 32.36
C ASN A 390 7.84 -12.45 32.46
N LYS A 391 8.22 -13.63 32.94
CA LYS A 391 7.33 -14.75 33.22
C LYS A 391 7.88 -15.59 34.38
N ARG A 392 7.02 -16.39 35.01
CA ARG A 392 7.42 -17.38 36.01
C ARG A 392 7.72 -18.72 35.33
N VAL A 393 8.91 -19.27 35.57
CA VAL A 393 9.31 -20.63 35.17
C VAL A 393 9.92 -21.29 36.39
N ASP A 394 9.39 -22.46 36.78
CA ASP A 394 9.86 -23.23 37.94
C ASP A 394 9.99 -22.40 39.24
N GLY A 395 9.05 -21.48 39.44
CA GLY A 395 8.99 -20.60 40.61
C GLY A 395 9.89 -19.37 40.55
N GLN A 396 10.79 -19.27 39.57
CA GLN A 396 11.68 -18.13 39.36
C GLN A 396 11.15 -17.18 38.28
N ILE A 397 11.46 -15.90 38.43
CA ILE A 397 11.15 -14.89 37.42
C ILE A 397 12.29 -14.84 36.42
N VAL A 398 11.93 -15.03 35.15
CA VAL A 398 12.86 -15.01 34.02
C VAL A 398 12.33 -14.12 32.92
N SER A 399 13.21 -13.61 32.08
CA SER A 399 12.81 -12.80 30.92
C SER A 399 11.97 -13.61 29.93
N ALA A 400 10.91 -12.99 29.41
CA ALA A 400 9.93 -13.67 28.59
C ALA A 400 10.43 -13.84 27.15
N GLY A 401 10.85 -15.07 26.80
CA GLY A 401 11.28 -15.40 25.44
C GLY A 401 10.24 -15.11 24.35
N GLY A 402 8.94 -15.05 24.69
CA GLY A 402 7.90 -14.61 23.75
C GLY A 402 8.06 -13.13 23.34
N VAL A 403 8.34 -12.25 24.29
CA VAL A 403 8.60 -10.82 24.03
C VAL A 403 9.87 -10.64 23.21
N ARG A 404 10.92 -11.42 23.51
CA ARG A 404 12.14 -11.46 22.68
C ARG A 404 11.84 -11.84 21.23
N ARG A 405 11.04 -12.90 21.04
CA ARG A 405 10.67 -13.38 19.71
C ARG A 405 9.87 -12.31 18.94
N GLU A 406 8.98 -11.60 19.62
CA GLU A 406 8.19 -10.51 19.02
C GLU A 406 9.07 -9.34 18.58
N TYR A 407 10.11 -8.99 19.35
CA TYR A 407 11.13 -8.03 18.93
C TYR A 407 11.88 -8.48 17.66
N GLU A 408 12.30 -9.74 17.58
CA GLU A 408 13.00 -10.27 16.41
C GLU A 408 12.11 -10.23 15.17
N ILE A 409 10.85 -10.62 15.30
CA ILE A 409 9.86 -10.55 14.21
C ILE A 409 9.65 -9.09 13.79
N ALA A 410 9.52 -8.17 14.74
CA ALA A 410 9.39 -6.75 14.46
C ALA A 410 10.59 -6.22 13.65
N ARG A 411 11.82 -6.63 13.98
CA ARG A 411 13.03 -6.30 13.22
C ARG A 411 13.01 -6.89 11.80
N GLN A 412 12.60 -8.15 11.66
CA GLN A 412 12.50 -8.82 10.37
C GLN A 412 11.51 -8.12 9.41
N HIS A 413 10.40 -7.61 9.95
CA HIS A 413 9.37 -6.87 9.19
C HIS A 413 9.64 -5.36 9.08
N GLY A 414 10.81 -4.90 9.54
CA GLY A 414 11.23 -3.51 9.43
C GLY A 414 10.43 -2.51 10.28
N LEU A 415 9.87 -2.94 11.42
CA LEU A 415 9.19 -2.05 12.36
C LEU A 415 10.20 -1.20 13.13
N ASN A 416 9.78 0.01 13.48
CA ASN A 416 10.48 0.83 14.46
C ASN A 416 10.24 0.23 15.87
N VAL A 417 11.29 -0.28 16.50
CA VAL A 417 11.19 -0.91 17.83
C VAL A 417 11.48 0.10 18.92
N VAL A 418 10.55 0.29 19.84
CA VAL A 418 10.61 1.24 20.95
C VAL A 418 10.61 0.44 22.27
N PRO A 419 11.77 0.05 22.80
CA PRO A 419 11.84 -0.62 24.10
C PRO A 419 11.83 0.38 25.25
N LEU A 420 10.84 0.25 26.15
CA LEU A 420 10.75 1.07 27.35
C LEU A 420 11.64 0.49 28.45
N GLY A 421 12.96 0.69 28.32
CA GLY A 421 13.97 0.09 29.20
C GLY A 421 13.78 0.41 30.69
N ALA A 422 13.15 1.53 31.03
CA ALA A 422 12.76 1.90 32.38
C ALA A 422 11.82 0.89 33.06
N THR A 423 11.07 0.11 32.26
CA THR A 423 10.15 -0.92 32.77
C THR A 423 10.85 -2.23 33.14
N GLY A 424 12.17 -2.35 32.93
CA GLY A 424 12.96 -3.51 33.33
C GLY A 424 12.78 -4.75 32.44
N TYR A 425 13.34 -5.87 32.89
CA TYR A 425 13.23 -7.20 32.25
C TYR A 425 13.62 -7.20 30.76
N MET A 426 12.91 -7.94 29.91
CA MET A 426 13.22 -8.06 28.48
C MET A 426 13.22 -6.70 27.75
N ALA A 427 12.38 -5.74 28.16
CA ALA A 427 12.40 -4.39 27.61
C ALA A 427 13.74 -3.68 27.89
N ASN A 428 14.32 -3.87 29.07
CA ASN A 428 15.64 -3.30 29.41
C ASN A 428 16.80 -4.01 28.69
N GLU A 429 16.73 -5.34 28.53
CA GLU A 429 17.71 -6.11 27.75
C GLU A 429 17.74 -5.63 26.29
N ILE A 430 16.57 -5.53 25.66
CA ILE A 430 16.44 -5.04 24.28
C ILE A 430 16.88 -3.58 24.17
N TRP A 431 16.48 -2.73 25.11
CA TRP A 431 16.92 -1.32 25.12
C TRP A 431 18.44 -1.20 25.24
N SER A 432 19.09 -2.01 26.06
CA SER A 432 20.55 -2.02 26.23
C SER A 432 21.26 -2.49 24.96
N GLU A 433 20.77 -3.57 24.34
CA GLU A 433 21.25 -4.06 23.04
C GLU A 433 21.14 -2.97 21.96
N MET A 434 19.94 -2.40 21.81
CA MET A 434 19.67 -1.36 20.81
C MET A 434 20.44 -0.07 21.08
N SER A 435 20.65 0.31 22.34
CA SER A 435 21.46 1.48 22.71
C SER A 435 22.90 1.35 22.24
N SER A 436 23.48 0.15 22.35
CA SER A 436 24.84 -0.13 21.88
C SER A 436 24.97 -0.17 20.36
N THR A 437 23.87 -0.43 19.65
CA THR A 437 23.83 -0.61 18.19
C THR A 437 22.88 0.38 17.51
N PHE A 438 22.66 1.56 18.12
CA PHE A 438 21.59 2.49 17.77
C PHE A 438 21.51 2.83 16.28
N GLU A 439 22.65 3.08 15.62
CA GLU A 439 22.73 3.43 14.20
C GLU A 439 22.24 2.30 13.27
N THR A 440 22.31 1.04 13.71
CA THR A 440 21.78 -0.14 13.00
C THR A 440 20.26 -0.25 13.13
N HIS A 441 19.68 0.41 14.14
CA HIS A 441 18.24 0.41 14.39
C HIS A 441 17.55 1.62 13.78
N TYR A 442 18.21 2.78 13.80
CA TYR A 442 17.71 4.03 13.27
C TYR A 442 18.75 4.65 12.32
N PRO A 443 18.90 4.07 11.11
CA PRO A 443 19.85 4.60 10.13
C PRO A 443 19.38 6.00 9.70
N ASN A 444 20.26 7.00 9.83
CA ASN A 444 20.01 8.43 9.58
C ASN A 444 19.28 9.18 10.72
N ALA A 445 19.25 8.62 11.92
CA ALA A 445 18.73 9.31 13.10
C ALA A 445 19.39 10.67 13.31
N LYS A 446 18.57 11.69 13.58
CA LYS A 446 19.09 12.98 14.06
C LYS A 446 19.60 12.85 15.51
N ALA A 447 20.48 13.78 15.92
CA ALA A 447 21.10 13.74 17.24
C ALA A 447 20.07 13.81 18.40
N ASP A 448 18.95 14.52 18.20
CA ASP A 448 17.84 14.59 19.14
C ASP A 448 17.15 13.23 19.34
N LEU A 449 17.02 12.42 18.29
CA LEU A 449 16.41 11.09 18.39
C LEU A 449 17.20 10.17 19.31
N ARG A 450 18.54 10.19 19.24
CA ARG A 450 19.40 9.37 20.09
C ARG A 450 19.30 9.75 21.57
N GLU A 451 19.24 11.05 21.86
CA GLU A 451 19.02 11.55 23.21
C GLU A 451 17.65 11.13 23.75
N GLN A 452 16.59 11.24 22.94
CA GLN A 452 15.26 10.79 23.36
C GLN A 452 15.20 9.28 23.56
N PHE A 453 15.90 8.49 22.74
CA PHE A 453 16.00 7.04 22.91
C PHE A 453 16.67 6.65 24.23
N SER A 454 17.77 7.33 24.61
CA SER A 454 18.43 7.03 25.88
C SER A 454 17.51 7.29 27.07
N ARG A 455 16.67 8.33 27.00
CA ARG A 455 15.71 8.68 28.06
C ARG A 455 14.62 7.63 28.30
N LEU A 456 14.41 6.68 27.37
CA LEU A 456 13.48 5.56 27.54
C LEU A 456 13.99 4.49 28.53
N GLY A 457 15.30 4.45 28.78
CA GLY A 457 15.93 3.53 29.72
C GLY A 457 16.06 4.06 31.15
N ASP A 458 15.99 5.38 31.32
CA ASP A 458 16.14 6.04 32.62
C ASP A 458 15.00 5.66 33.57
N ALA A 459 15.35 5.36 34.82
CA ALA A 459 14.37 5.16 35.87
C ALA A 459 13.50 6.41 36.07
N VAL A 460 12.20 6.19 36.26
CA VAL A 460 11.21 7.23 36.49
C VAL A 460 10.43 6.94 37.78
N GLU A 461 10.31 7.95 38.64
CA GLU A 461 9.52 7.83 39.87
C GLU A 461 8.01 7.82 39.57
N LYS A 462 7.58 8.62 38.58
CA LYS A 462 6.18 8.73 38.15
C LYS A 462 6.00 8.13 36.76
N PRO A 463 5.11 7.14 36.57
CA PRO A 463 4.93 6.54 35.25
C PRO A 463 4.49 7.52 34.15
N ALA A 464 3.81 8.62 34.50
CA ALA A 464 3.41 9.66 33.55
C ALA A 464 4.60 10.30 32.81
N GLU A 465 5.79 10.38 33.43
CA GLU A 465 6.98 10.91 32.78
C GLU A 465 7.44 10.01 31.63
N LEU A 466 7.32 8.68 31.80
CA LEU A 466 7.67 7.73 30.76
C LEU A 466 6.69 7.79 29.59
N ILE A 467 5.40 8.08 29.84
CA ILE A 467 4.41 8.29 28.78
C ILE A 467 4.83 9.47 27.89
N SER A 468 5.18 10.63 28.46
CA SER A 468 5.62 11.79 27.68
C SER A 468 6.84 11.47 26.81
N ARG A 469 7.87 10.84 27.41
CA ARG A 469 9.09 10.42 26.69
C ARG A 469 8.77 9.45 25.54
N THR A 470 7.85 8.52 25.77
CA THR A 470 7.42 7.54 24.77
C THR A 470 6.72 8.23 23.60
N LEU A 471 5.78 9.15 23.87
CA LEU A 471 5.06 9.90 22.84
C LEU A 471 5.99 10.83 22.04
N GLU A 472 6.91 11.52 22.72
CA GLU A 472 7.93 12.38 22.09
C GLU A 472 8.79 11.56 21.12
N PHE A 473 9.28 10.40 21.56
CA PHE A 473 10.10 9.51 20.73
C PHE A 473 9.30 8.96 19.53
N ILE A 474 8.08 8.46 19.75
CA ILE A 474 7.19 7.98 18.68
C ILE A 474 6.91 9.09 17.65
N GLY A 475 6.73 10.32 18.12
CA GLY A 475 6.51 11.49 17.27
C GLY A 475 7.72 11.87 16.41
N LEU A 476 8.94 11.57 16.85
CA LEU A 476 10.16 11.79 16.07
C LEU A 476 10.34 10.70 14.99
N ILE A 477 10.23 9.43 15.35
CA ILE A 477 10.37 8.31 14.39
C ILE A 477 9.27 8.27 13.32
N SER A 478 8.14 8.92 13.57
CA SER A 478 7.04 9.05 12.59
C SER A 478 7.24 10.21 11.61
N LYS A 479 8.24 11.07 11.85
CA LYS A 479 8.60 12.23 11.00
C LYS A 479 9.88 11.99 10.17
N GLU A 480 10.63 10.94 10.47
CA GLU A 480 11.71 10.38 9.65
C GLU A 480 11.17 9.38 8.61
#